data_AF-A0A0K3BTT0-F1
#
_entry.id   AF-A0A0K3BTT0-F1
#
_cell.length_a   1.000
_cell.length_b   1.000
_cell.length_c   1.000
_cell.angle_alpha   90.00
_cell.angle_beta   90.00
_cell.angle_gamma   90.00
#
_symmetry.space_group_name_H-M   'P 1'
#
loop_
_entity.id
_entity.type
_entity.pdbx_description
1 polymer ?
#
loop_
_entity_poly.entity_id
_entity_poly.type
_entity_poly.pdbx_seq_one_letter_code
_entity_poly.pdbx_strand_id
1 'polypeptide(L)'
;MTANETIEAVKVALAEVLQRELPEITESTRLFDELHLDSTSVLELLMALEDALDIEVDPEELRAEDFTTVGSLAEYLRARPSELSRG
;
A
#
# COMPACT_ATOMS: atom_id res chain seq x y z
N MET A 1 12.38 6.63 -2.92
CA MET A 1 11.84 5.25 -2.90
C MET A 1 11.75 4.72 -4.32
N THR A 2 12.21 3.50 -4.55
CA THR A 2 12.15 2.82 -5.85
C THR A 2 10.87 1.99 -5.98
N ALA A 3 10.41 1.77 -7.21
CA ALA A 3 10.24 0.41 -7.70
C ALA A 3 9.83 -0.68 -6.69
N ASN A 4 10.81 -1.56 -6.55
CA ASN A 4 10.78 -2.74 -5.75
C ASN A 4 10.55 -2.46 -4.26
N GLU A 5 11.13 -1.40 -3.70
CA GLU A 5 11.00 -1.09 -2.26
C GLU A 5 9.53 -0.88 -1.86
N THR A 6 8.77 -0.12 -2.64
CA THR A 6 7.36 0.16 -2.31
C THR A 6 6.49 -1.09 -2.45
N ILE A 7 6.76 -1.92 -3.45
CA ILE A 7 6.03 -3.17 -3.67
C ILE A 7 6.31 -4.16 -2.52
N GLU A 8 7.56 -4.28 -2.08
CA GLU A 8 7.92 -5.13 -0.95
C GLU A 8 7.28 -4.63 0.35
N ALA A 9 7.25 -3.32 0.60
CA ALA A 9 6.55 -2.75 1.75
C ALA A 9 5.04 -3.08 1.72
N VAL A 10 4.39 -2.93 0.56
CA VAL A 10 2.98 -3.31 0.38
C VAL A 10 2.76 -4.80 0.63
N LYS A 11 3.65 -5.67 0.14
CA LYS A 11 3.55 -7.12 0.38
C LYS A 11 3.64 -7.47 1.87
N VAL A 12 4.60 -6.89 2.57
CA VAL A 12 4.79 -7.11 4.01
C VAL A 12 3.55 -6.65 4.78
N ALA A 13 3.10 -5.42 4.55
CA ALA A 13 1.92 -4.88 5.20
C ALA A 13 0.65 -5.70 4.90
N LEU A 14 0.47 -6.17 3.67
CA LEU A 14 -0.64 -7.06 3.31
C LEU A 14 -0.60 -8.39 4.07
N ALA A 15 0.57 -8.99 4.24
CA ALA A 15 0.71 -10.26 4.94
C ALA A 15 0.40 -10.11 6.44
N GLU A 16 0.78 -8.97 7.02
CA GLU A 16 0.49 -8.63 8.42
C GLU A 16 -1.01 -8.39 8.65
N VAL A 17 -1.65 -7.60 7.79
CA VAL A 17 -3.09 -7.28 7.89
C VAL A 17 -3.96 -8.51 7.63
N LEU A 18 -3.68 -9.24 6.54
CA LEU A 18 -4.51 -10.40 6.16
C LEU A 18 -4.21 -11.65 7.02
N GLN A 19 -3.18 -11.59 7.86
CA GLN A 19 -2.75 -12.68 8.77
C GLN A 19 -2.69 -14.06 8.10
N ARG A 20 -2.25 -14.09 6.83
CA ARG A 20 -2.21 -15.32 6.03
C ARG A 20 -1.03 -15.31 5.07
N GLU A 21 -0.65 -16.50 4.61
CA GLU A 21 0.27 -16.62 3.49
C GLU A 21 -0.40 -16.08 2.22
N LEU A 22 0.25 -15.11 1.59
CA LEU A 22 -0.20 -14.54 0.33
C LEU A 22 0.48 -15.29 -0.82
N PRO A 23 -0.24 -15.49 -1.94
CA PRO A 23 0.36 -16.02 -3.16
C PRO A 23 1.42 -15.04 -3.69
N GLU A 24 2.07 -15.39 -4.78
CA GLU A 24 3.00 -14.48 -5.45
C GLU A 24 2.29 -13.17 -5.83
N ILE A 25 2.66 -12.09 -5.13
CA ILE A 25 2.12 -10.76 -5.39
C ILE A 25 2.94 -10.08 -6.47
N THR A 26 2.23 -9.56 -7.46
CA THR A 26 2.77 -8.79 -8.58
C THR A 26 2.12 -7.42 -8.62
N GLU A 27 2.67 -6.50 -9.41
CA GLU A 27 2.07 -5.17 -9.62
C GLU A 27 0.64 -5.25 -10.16
N SER A 28 0.31 -6.29 -10.92
CA SER A 28 -1.02 -6.51 -11.50
C SER A 28 -2.01 -7.16 -10.54
N THR A 29 -1.57 -7.61 -9.36
CA THR A 29 -2.43 -8.29 -8.39
C THR A 29 -3.50 -7.35 -7.88
N ARG A 30 -4.77 -7.76 -8.01
CA ARG A 30 -5.92 -6.93 -7.61
C ARG A 30 -6.21 -7.05 -6.12
N LEU A 31 -6.22 -5.91 -5.42
CA LEU A 31 -6.35 -5.87 -3.97
C LEU A 31 -7.72 -6.39 -3.49
N PHE A 32 -8.81 -5.87 -4.05
CA PHE A 32 -10.16 -6.30 -3.67
C PHE A 32 -10.54 -7.67 -4.25
N ASP A 33 -10.23 -7.91 -5.53
CA ASP A 33 -10.72 -9.12 -6.21
C ASP A 33 -9.89 -10.38 -5.91
N GLU A 34 -8.56 -10.26 -5.79
CA GLU A 34 -7.70 -11.41 -5.55
C GLU A 34 -7.36 -11.54 -4.07
N LEU A 35 -7.00 -10.43 -3.41
CA LEU A 35 -6.63 -10.47 -1.99
C LEU A 35 -7.84 -10.38 -1.06
N HIS A 36 -9.03 -10.07 -1.58
CA HIS A 36 -10.28 -9.96 -0.79
C HIS A 36 -10.16 -8.92 0.32
N LEU A 37 -9.46 -7.82 0.05
CA LEU A 37 -9.38 -6.68 0.96
C LEU A 37 -10.78 -6.12 1.24
N ASP A 38 -11.05 -5.86 2.51
CA ASP A 38 -12.23 -5.12 2.95
C ASP A 38 -11.86 -3.69 3.36
N SER A 39 -12.85 -2.85 3.60
CA SER A 39 -12.64 -1.45 3.99
C SER A 39 -11.85 -1.29 5.29
N THR A 40 -11.95 -2.26 6.20
CA THR A 40 -11.23 -2.24 7.48
C THR A 40 -9.75 -2.55 7.26
N SER A 41 -9.48 -3.63 6.53
CA SER A 41 -8.15 -4.08 6.14
C SER A 41 -7.43 -3.03 5.30
N VAL A 42 -8.16 -2.24 4.50
CA VAL A 42 -7.57 -1.08 3.79
C VAL A 42 -7.02 -0.06 4.79
N LEU A 43 -7.78 0.33 5.82
CA LEU A 43 -7.29 1.28 6.82
C LEU A 43 -6.09 0.72 7.59
N GLU A 44 -6.13 -0.56 7.94
CA GLU A 44 -4.99 -1.24 8.61
C GLU A 44 -3.75 -1.30 7.72
N LEU A 45 -3.94 -1.56 6.41
CA LEU A 45 -2.87 -1.56 5.42
C LEU A 45 -2.23 -0.18 5.31
N LEU A 46 -3.03 0.90 5.30
CA LEU A 46 -2.51 2.26 5.28
C LEU A 46 -1.68 2.55 6.52
N MET A 47 -2.19 2.26 7.71
CA MET A 47 -1.45 2.47 8.97
C MET A 47 -0.13 1.69 9.01
N ALA A 48 -0.12 0.44 8.53
CA ALA A 48 1.09 -0.36 8.45
C ALA A 48 2.10 0.19 7.44
N LEU A 49 1.61 0.73 6.31
CA LEU A 49 2.47 1.37 5.30
C LEU A 49 3.04 2.71 5.78
N GLU A 50 2.27 3.50 6.51
CA GLU A 50 2.72 4.73 7.14
C GLU A 50 3.89 4.47 8.09
N ASP A 51 3.76 3.47 8.98
CA ASP A 51 4.81 3.08 9.92
C ASP A 51 6.04 2.48 9.20
N ALA A 52 5.81 1.60 8.21
CA ALA A 52 6.89 0.93 7.50
C ALA A 52 7.73 1.86 6.61
N LEU A 53 7.11 2.91 6.06
CA LEU A 53 7.75 3.83 5.11
C LEU A 53 8.06 5.20 5.74
N ASP A 54 7.67 5.43 6.99
CA ASP A 54 7.73 6.72 7.69
C ASP A 54 7.07 7.83 6.86
N ILE A 55 5.87 7.54 6.38
CA ILE A 55 5.05 8.46 5.58
C ILE A 55 3.72 8.72 6.27
N GLU A 56 3.06 9.80 5.85
CA GLU A 56 1.66 10.06 6.17
C GLU A 56 0.83 9.79 4.90
N VAL A 57 -0.32 9.15 5.02
CA VAL A 57 -1.25 8.88 3.91
C VAL A 57 -2.59 9.52 4.22
N ASP A 58 -3.08 10.39 3.34
CA ASP A 58 -4.39 11.01 3.52
C ASP A 58 -5.48 10.17 2.84
N PRO A 59 -6.41 9.56 3.60
CA PRO A 59 -7.53 8.81 3.05
C PRO A 59 -8.48 9.65 2.18
N GLU A 60 -8.50 10.98 2.34
CA GLU A 60 -9.30 11.86 1.48
C GLU A 60 -8.70 12.03 0.07
N GLU A 61 -7.38 11.88 -0.07
CA GLU A 61 -6.70 11.94 -1.37
C GLU A 61 -6.76 10.61 -2.12
N LEU A 62 -6.98 9.51 -1.40
CA LEU A 62 -7.03 8.18 -1.98
C LEU A 62 -8.29 7.98 -2.82
N ARG A 63 -8.09 7.55 -4.06
CA ARG A 63 -9.17 7.18 -4.98
C ARG A 63 -9.32 5.67 -5.04
N ALA A 64 -10.49 5.21 -5.46
CA ALA A 64 -10.74 3.79 -5.71
C ALA A 64 -9.72 3.19 -6.70
N GLU A 65 -9.22 4.01 -7.63
CA GLU A 65 -8.21 3.62 -8.62
C GLU A 65 -6.85 3.26 -7.97
N ASP A 66 -6.46 3.97 -6.91
CA ASP A 66 -5.21 3.73 -6.18
C ASP A 66 -5.21 2.38 -5.45
N PHE A 67 -6.40 1.86 -5.13
CA PHE A 67 -6.58 0.55 -4.52
C PHE A 67 -6.97 -0.55 -5.52
N THR A 68 -6.84 -0.32 -6.83
CA THR A 68 -7.18 -1.36 -7.82
C THR A 68 -6.19 -2.50 -7.78
N THR A 69 -4.90 -2.17 -7.78
CA THR A 69 -3.79 -3.12 -7.85
C THR A 69 -2.66 -2.74 -6.90
N VAL A 70 -1.80 -3.70 -6.59
CA VAL A 70 -0.57 -3.44 -5.82
C VAL A 70 0.32 -2.40 -6.51
N GLY A 71 0.38 -2.41 -7.85
CA GLY A 71 1.12 -1.42 -8.62
C GLY A 71 0.55 -0.01 -8.45
N SER A 72 -0.77 0.14 -8.52
CA SER A 72 -1.46 1.42 -8.30
C SER A 72 -1.17 2.00 -6.92
N LEU A 73 -1.24 1.16 -5.88
CA LEU A 73 -0.95 1.59 -4.51
C LEU A 73 0.54 1.96 -4.36
N ALA A 74 1.45 1.15 -4.91
CA ALA A 74 2.87 1.44 -4.91
C ALA A 74 3.21 2.74 -5.68
N GLU A 75 2.50 3.03 -6.77
CA GLU A 75 2.64 4.28 -7.53
C GLU A 75 2.18 5.47 -6.71
N TYR A 76 1.01 5.39 -6.06
CA TYR A 76 0.51 6.42 -5.14
C TYR A 76 1.53 6.74 -4.04
N LEU A 77 2.07 5.72 -3.38
CA LEU A 77 3.07 5.85 -2.32
C LEU A 77 4.37 6.51 -2.81
N ARG A 78 4.75 6.32 -4.09
CA ARG A 78 5.93 6.96 -4.69
C ARG A 78 5.68 8.37 -5.19
N ALA A 79 4.45 8.67 -5.61
CA ALA A 79 4.08 9.98 -6.12
C ALA A 79 4.10 11.04 -5.00
N ARG A 80 4.04 10.63 -3.74
CA ARG A 80 4.18 11.54 -2.61
C ARG A 80 5.60 12.09 -2.52
N PRO A 81 5.77 13.43 -2.54
CA PRO A 81 7.04 14.02 -2.16
C PRO A 81 7.20 13.75 -0.66
N SER A 82 8.22 12.97 -0.29
CA SER A 82 8.64 12.83 1.10
C SER A 82 8.81 14.23 1.69
N GLU A 83 7.88 14.69 2.54
CA GLU A 83 7.93 16.00 3.21
C GLU A 83 9.03 16.08 4.29
N LEU A 84 10.08 15.27 4.18
CA LEU A 84 11.29 15.31 5.00
C LEU A 84 12.20 16.53 4.73
N SER A 85 11.64 17.64 4.24
CA SER A 85 12.37 18.90 4.05
C SER A 85 11.56 20.14 4.45
N ARG A 86 11.01 20.16 5.67
CA ARG A 86 10.79 21.41 6.40
C ARG A 86 11.42 21.30 7.79
N GLY A 87 12.74 21.44 7.81
CA GLY A 87 13.46 21.97 8.98
C GLY A 87 13.35 23.48 9.06
#